data_AF-B7PKF4-F1
#
_entry.id   AF-B7PKF4-F1
#
_cell.length_a   1.000
_cell.length_b   1.000
_cell.length_c   1.000
_cell.angle_alpha   90.00
_cell.angle_beta   90.00
_cell.angle_gamma   90.00
#
_symmetry.space_group_name_H-M   'P 1'
#
loop_
_entity.id
_entity.type
_entity.pdbx_description
1 polymer ?
#
loop_
_entity_poly.entity_id
_entity_poly.type
_entity_poly.pdbx_seq_one_letter_code
_entity_poly.pdbx_strand_id
1 'polypeptide(L)' 'MIKCMGNVVTPAELEDILTSHEAVLEAVVVGIPSLKYGEAPTACVVVSKSKKEALESLERELKELIAGRI' A
#
# COMPACT_ATOMS: atom_id res chain seq x y z
N MET A 1 -2.91 10.94 -8.97
CA MET A 1 -4.22 10.39 -8.55
C MET A 1 -4.47 9.12 -9.34
N ILE A 2 -4.90 8.05 -8.68
CA ILE A 2 -5.16 6.74 -9.28
C ILE A 2 -6.68 6.57 -9.40
N LYS A 3 -7.18 6.15 -10.56
CA LYS A 3 -8.62 5.94 -10.80
C LYS A 3 -8.96 4.46 -10.68
N CYS A 4 -9.35 4.03 -9.48
CA CYS A 4 -9.69 2.64 -9.18
C CYS A 4 -11.20 2.47 -9.08
N MET A 5 -11.82 1.69 -9.96
CA MET A 5 -13.26 1.40 -9.96
C MET A 5 -14.18 2.65 -9.88
N GLY A 6 -13.79 3.76 -10.50
CA GLY A 6 -14.54 5.02 -10.45
C GLY A 6 -14.29 5.87 -9.19
N ASN A 7 -13.49 5.37 -8.24
CA ASN A 7 -13.01 6.13 -7.10
C ASN A 7 -11.65 6.78 -7.40
N VAL A 8 -11.44 7.95 -6.82
CA VAL A 8 -10.17 8.66 -6.90
C VAL A 8 -9.36 8.30 -5.65
N VAL A 9 -8.27 7.59 -5.86
CA VAL A 9 -7.34 7.18 -4.82
C VAL A 9 -6.14 8.12 -4.85
N THR A 10 -5.81 8.70 -3.69
CA THR A 10 -4.67 9.59 -3.52
C THR A 10 -3.45 8.78 -3.07
N PRO A 11 -2.38 8.67 -3.89
CA PRO A 11 -1.20 7.90 -3.51
C PRO A 11 -0.58 8.34 -2.19
N ALA A 12 -0.40 9.66 -2.01
CA ALA A 12 0.23 10.24 -0.83
C ALA A 12 -0.47 9.83 0.47
N GLU A 13 -1.80 9.72 0.46
CA GLU A 13 -2.57 9.30 1.63
C GLU A 13 -2.29 7.84 2.00
N LEU A 14 -2.21 6.95 1.00
CA LEU A 14 -1.85 5.55 1.21
C LEU A 14 -0.39 5.40 1.64
N GLU A 15 0.52 6.21 1.09
CA GLU A 15 1.94 6.26 1.46
C GLU A 15 2.09 6.70 2.93
N ASP A 16 1.37 7.73 3.37
CA ASP A 16 1.36 8.19 4.75
C ASP A 16 0.81 7.12 5.71
N ILE A 17 -0.24 6.39 5.32
CA ILE A 17 -0.78 5.28 6.12
C ILE A 17 0.25 4.14 6.21
N LEU A 18 0.88 3.76 5.10
CA LEU A 18 1.87 2.68 5.07
C LEU A 18 3.12 3.02 5.89
N THR A 19 3.62 4.24 5.79
CA THR A 19 4.79 4.72 6.55
C THR A 19 4.51 4.91 8.04
N SER A 20 3.25 4.96 8.46
CA SER A 20 2.88 4.95 9.89
C SER A 20 3.18 3.61 10.59
N HIS A 21 3.39 2.55 9.82
CA HIS A 21 3.71 1.23 10.35
C HIS A 21 5.21 1.10 10.66
N GLU A 22 5.56 0.68 11.89
CA GLU A 22 6.94 0.61 12.38
C GLU A 22 7.92 -0.23 11.54
N ALA A 23 7.39 -1.17 10.74
CA ALA A 23 8.19 -2.03 9.89
C ALA A 23 8.52 -1.42 8.52
N VAL A 24 7.86 -0.32 8.17
CA VAL A 24 7.98 0.35 6.87
C VAL A 24 8.91 1.54 7.02
N LEU A 25 9.98 1.55 6.23
CA LEU A 25 10.91 2.68 6.16
C LEU A 25 10.43 3.72 5.14
N GLU A 26 9.98 3.24 3.98
CA GLU A 26 9.47 4.07 2.88
C GLU A 26 8.38 3.29 2.14
N ALA A 27 7.40 4.00 1.60
CA ALA A 27 6.37 3.43 0.75
C ALA A 27 6.10 4.37 -0.43
N VAL A 28 5.89 3.80 -1.61
CA VAL A 28 5.46 4.52 -2.81
C VAL A 28 4.27 3.77 -3.41
N VAL A 29 3.23 4.50 -3.77
CA VAL A 29 1.99 3.95 -4.33
C VAL A 29 1.82 4.42 -5.77
N VAL A 30 1.71 3.46 -6.68
CA VAL A 30 1.52 3.71 -8.11
C VAL A 30 0.26 3.02 -8.62
N GLY A 31 -0.40 3.64 -9.60
CA GLY A 31 -1.51 3.01 -10.30
C GLY A 31 -0.96 2.14 -11.41
N ILE A 32 -1.25 0.84 -11.38
CA ILE A 32 -0.95 -0.07 -12.50
C ILE A 32 -2.22 -0.35 -13.30
N PRO A 33 -2.16 -0.43 -14.65
CA PRO A 33 -3.31 -0.82 -15.45
C PRO A 33 -3.85 -2.19 -15.03
N SER A 34 -5.17 -2.30 -14.86
CA SER A 34 -5.84 -3.53 -14.45
C SER A 34 -7.15 -3.71 -15.20
N LEU A 35 -7.36 -4.90 -15.77
CA LEU A 35 -8.62 -5.25 -16.44
C LEU A 35 -9.82 -5.26 -15.49
N LYS A 36 -9.60 -5.52 -14.20
CA LYS A 36 -10.66 -5.60 -13.18
C LYS A 36 -10.99 -4.24 -12.57
N TYR A 37 -9.96 -3.42 -12.33
CA TYR A 37 -10.08 -2.20 -11.53
C TYR A 37 -9.92 -0.91 -12.35
N GLY A 38 -9.60 -1.02 -13.64
CA GLY A 38 -9.14 0.11 -14.46
C GLY A 38 -7.68 0.42 -14.12
N GLU A 39 -7.45 1.05 -12.97
CA GLU A 39 -6.13 1.20 -12.36
C GLU A 39 -6.15 0.59 -10.96
N ALA A 40 -5.23 -0.34 -10.69
CA ALA A 40 -5.06 -0.93 -9.36
C ALA A 40 -3.97 -0.18 -8.59
N PRO A 41 -4.25 0.39 -7.40
CA PRO A 41 -3.22 0.92 -6.54
C PRO A 41 -2.28 -0.19 -6.10
N THR A 42 -0.98 0.00 -6.32
CA THR A 42 0.08 -0.95 -5.97
C THR A 42 1.14 -0.22 -5.16
N ALA A 43 1.43 -0.76 -3.98
CA ALA A 43 2.43 -0.22 -3.08
C ALA A 43 3.76 -0.96 -3.21
N CYS A 44 4.84 -0.21 -3.39
CA CYS A 44 6.20 -0.69 -3.20
C CYS A 44 6.70 -0.21 -1.84
N VAL A 45 7.07 -1.15 -0.98
CA VAL A 45 7.38 -0.88 0.43
C VAL A 45 8.80 -1.30 0.74
N VAL A 46 9.59 -0.39 1.30
CA VAL A 46 10.92 -0.68 1.84
C VAL A 46 10.76 -1.09 3.29
N VAL A 47 11.06 -2.35 3.59
CA VAL A 47 10.90 -2.92 4.94
C VAL A 47 12.20 -2.87 5.74
N SER A 48 12.09 -2.66 7.04
CA SER A 48 13.23 -2.73 7.94
C SER A 48 13.86 -4.13 7.96
N LYS A 49 15.20 -4.18 8.09
CA LYS A 49 15.97 -5.45 8.12
C LYS A 49 15.51 -6.40 9.22
N SER A 50 14.94 -5.88 10.31
CA SER A 50 14.45 -6.67 11.44
C SER A 50 13.20 -7.50 11.15
N LYS A 51 12.38 -7.12 10.16
CA LYS A 51 11.15 -7.85 9.80
C LYS A 51 11.20 -8.54 8.42
N LYS A 52 12.40 -8.69 7.85
CA LYS A 52 12.58 -9.26 6.50
C LYS A 52 12.12 -10.72 6.38
N GLU A 53 12.17 -11.50 7.46
CA GLU A 53 11.75 -12.91 7.46
C GLU A 53 10.22 -13.09 7.55
N ALA A 54 9.47 -12.03 7.86
CA ALA A 54 8.01 -12.06 8.07
C ALA A 54 7.21 -11.37 6.95
N LEU A 55 7.74 -11.36 5.72
CA LEU A 55 7.17 -10.64 4.58
C LEU A 55 5.68 -10.97 4.32
N GLU A 56 5.30 -12.24 4.33
CA GLU A 56 3.89 -12.63 4.09
C GLU A 56 2.95 -12.15 5.20
N SER A 57 3.38 -12.21 6.46
CA SER A 57 2.59 -11.70 7.58
C SER A 57 2.47 -10.18 7.53
N LEU A 58 3.56 -9.50 7.14
CA LEU A 58 3.59 -8.05 7.01
C LEU A 58 2.70 -7.56 5.86
N GLU A 59 2.69 -8.26 4.72
CA GLU A 59 1.79 -7.90 3.62
C GLU A 59 0.32 -7.92 4.07
N ARG A 60 -0.08 -8.94 4.83
CA ARG A 60 -1.44 -9.03 5.39
C ARG A 60 -1.72 -7.90 6.37
N GLU A 61 -0.80 -7.64 7.29
CA GLU A 61 -0.90 -6.58 8.29
C GLU A 61 -1.05 -5.19 7.64
N LEU A 62 -0.26 -4.89 6.60
CA LEU A 62 -0.35 -3.64 5.86
C LEU A 62 -1.68 -3.50 5.09
N LYS A 63 -2.20 -4.61 4.54
CA LYS A 63 -3.54 -4.60 3.90
C LYS A 63 -4.65 -4.33 4.90
N GLU A 64 -4.58 -4.94 6.09
CA GLU A 64 -5.52 -4.71 7.18
C GLU A 64 -5.44 -3.27 7.69
N LEU A 65 -4.23 -2.70 7.79
CA LEU A 65 -4.01 -1.31 8.19
C LEU A 65 -4.71 -0.33 7.23
N ILE A 66 -4.61 -0.55 5.92
CA ILE A 66 -5.28 0.28 4.92
C ILE A 66 -6.80 0.08 5.00
N ALA A 67 -7.28 -1.17 5.09
CA ALA A 67 -8.72 -1.47 5.17
C ALA A 67 -9.39 -0.94 6.45
N GLY A 68 -8.63 -0.73 7.53
CA GLY A 68 -9.13 -0.12 8.76
C GLY A 68 -9.20 1.41 8.73
N ARG A 69 -8.65 2.07 7.70
CA ARG A 69 -8.55 3.53 7.58
C ARG A 69 -9.42 4.12 6.47
N ILE A 70 -9.92 3.31 5.54
CA ILE A 70 -10.66 3.71 4.33
C ILE A 70 -11.80 2.73 4.08
#